data_AF-B2JMG1-F1
#
_entry.id   AF-B2JMG1-F1
#
_cell.length_a   1.000
_cell.length_b   1.000
_cell.length_c   1.000
_cell.angle_alpha   90.00
_cell.angle_beta   90.00
_cell.angle_gamma   90.00
#
_symmetry.space_group_name_H-M   'P 1'
#
loop_
_entity.id
_entity.type
_entity.pdbx_description
1 polymer ?
#
loop_
_entity_poly.entity_id
_entity_poly.type
_entity_poly.pdbx_seq_one_letter_code
_entity_poly.pdbx_strand_id
1 'polypeptide(L)'
;MGNARSIRRAVDIEVDAQVTLLTLIVALHLLVYAETRWWLTASQAVDAMRRWHVADKDAFDVMRRVALSSRALPLAMRLVECHASLRDPAGLQAAFTDQLQIDKQTDQYRIIRGACEAALVRV
;
A
#
# COMPACT_ATOMS: atom_id res chain seq x y z
N MET A 1 35.47 -5.03 3.30
CA MET A 1 34.21 -5.42 3.98
C MET A 1 33.12 -4.31 4.01
N GLY A 2 33.15 -3.30 3.13
CA GLY A 2 32.15 -2.21 3.10
C GLY A 2 31.03 -2.35 2.05
N ASN A 3 31.29 -3.04 0.93
CA ASN A 3 30.39 -3.02 -0.22
C ASN A 3 29.10 -3.85 -0.02
N ALA A 4 29.22 -5.04 0.57
CA ALA A 4 28.06 -5.92 0.82
C ALA A 4 27.05 -5.34 1.82
N ARG A 5 27.52 -4.59 2.83
CA ARG A 5 26.64 -3.89 3.80
C ARG A 5 25.89 -2.71 3.17
N SER A 6 26.55 -1.99 2.25
CA SER A 6 25.94 -0.88 1.52
C SER A 6 24.85 -1.37 0.56
N ILE A 7 25.14 -2.42 -0.21
CA ILE A 7 24.18 -3.03 -1.15
C ILE A 7 22.96 -3.58 -0.40
N ARG A 8 23.17 -4.31 0.70
CA ARG A 8 22.06 -4.83 1.51
C ARG A 8 21.15 -3.73 2.04
N ARG A 9 21.73 -2.64 2.55
CA ARG A 9 20.96 -1.48 3.04
C ARG A 9 20.15 -0.81 1.94
N ALA A 10 20.70 -0.69 0.73
CA ALA A 10 19.98 -0.12 -0.41
C ALA A 10 18.80 -1.01 -0.86
N VAL A 11 18.99 -2.33 -0.86
CA VAL A 11 17.92 -3.29 -1.14
C VAL A 11 16.83 -3.23 -0.07
N ASP A 12 17.20 -3.19 1.21
CA ASP A 12 16.25 -3.11 2.31
C ASP A 12 15.39 -1.83 2.25
N ILE A 13 16.00 -0.69 1.88
CA ILE A 13 15.29 0.59 1.67
C ILE A 13 14.32 0.50 0.48
N GLU A 14 14.74 -0.09 -0.63
CA GLU A 14 13.90 -0.24 -1.82
C GLU A 14 12.70 -1.16 -1.55
N VAL A 15 12.90 -2.27 -0.83
CA VAL A 15 11.82 -3.18 -0.44
C VAL A 15 10.85 -2.48 0.51
N ASP A 16 11.35 -1.73 1.51
CA ASP A 16 10.49 -0.97 2.43
C ASP A 16 9.65 0.10 1.69
N ALA A 17 10.23 0.76 0.69
CA ALA A 17 9.52 1.71 -0.16
C ALA A 17 8.42 1.03 -0.98
N GLN A 18 8.70 -0.15 -1.56
CA GLN A 18 7.71 -0.95 -2.29
C GLN A 18 6.57 -1.43 -1.39
N VAL A 19 6.89 -1.93 -0.18
CA VAL A 19 5.90 -2.34 0.83
C VAL A 19 5.03 -1.17 1.21
N THR A 20 5.63 -0.01 1.49
CA THR A 20 4.90 1.20 1.87
C THR A 20 3.95 1.65 0.76
N LEU A 21 4.44 1.66 -0.48
CA LEU A 21 3.63 2.00 -1.65
C LEU A 21 2.46 1.01 -1.83
N LEU A 22 2.71 -0.30 -1.74
CA LEU A 22 1.66 -1.31 -1.85
C LEU A 22 0.62 -1.17 -0.73
N THR A 23 1.07 -0.92 0.50
CA THR A 23 0.21 -0.70 1.68
C THR A 23 -0.77 0.45 1.44
N LEU A 24 -0.27 1.56 0.89
CA LEU A 24 -1.09 2.72 0.58
C LEU A 24 -2.14 2.43 -0.51
N ILE A 25 -1.75 1.72 -1.57
CA ILE A 25 -2.68 1.38 -2.66
C ILE A 25 -3.78 0.43 -2.16
N VAL A 26 -3.41 -0.57 -1.34
CA VAL A 26 -4.38 -1.50 -0.72
C VAL A 26 -5.32 -0.75 0.21
N ALA A 27 -4.80 0.13 1.07
CA ALA A 27 -5.61 0.96 1.96
C ALA A 27 -6.61 1.83 1.19
N LEU A 28 -6.21 2.41 0.06
CA LEU A 28 -7.09 3.18 -0.81
C LEU A 28 -8.24 2.31 -1.36
N HIS A 29 -7.95 1.09 -1.85
CA HIS A 29 -8.99 0.17 -2.30
C HIS A 29 -9.97 -0.18 -1.17
N LEU A 30 -9.45 -0.45 0.03
CA LEU A 30 -10.25 -0.80 1.19
C LEU A 30 -11.13 0.37 1.66
N LEU A 31 -10.59 1.59 1.67
CA LEU A 31 -11.32 2.79 2.05
C LEU A 31 -12.51 3.02 1.11
N VAL A 32 -12.26 3.01 -0.20
CA VAL A 32 -13.32 3.17 -1.21
C VAL A 32 -14.33 2.03 -1.11
N TYR A 33 -13.90 0.80 -0.90
CA TYR A 33 -14.80 -0.33 -0.73
C TYR A 33 -15.63 -0.25 0.56
N ALA A 34 -15.06 0.21 1.67
CA ALA A 34 -15.76 0.36 2.93
C ALA A 34 -16.87 1.42 2.83
N GLU A 35 -16.63 2.50 2.09
CA GLU A 35 -17.59 3.60 1.88
C GLU A 35 -18.64 3.26 0.82
N THR A 36 -18.23 2.71 -0.32
CA THR A 36 -19.09 2.59 -1.51
C THR A 36 -19.59 1.18 -1.77
N ARG A 37 -18.90 0.16 -1.24
CA ARG A 37 -19.03 -1.27 -1.62
C ARG A 37 -18.62 -1.58 -3.06
N TRP A 38 -17.92 -0.66 -3.71
CA TRP A 38 -17.30 -0.85 -5.02
C TRP A 38 -15.79 -0.85 -4.92
N TRP A 39 -15.14 -1.59 -5.82
CA TRP A 39 -13.69 -1.58 -5.96
C TRP A 39 -13.27 -0.54 -6.98
N LEU A 40 -12.18 0.18 -6.70
CA LEU A 40 -11.51 0.98 -7.72
C LEU A 40 -10.98 0.09 -8.84
N THR A 41 -11.05 0.58 -10.07
CA THR A 41 -10.28 -0.02 -11.17
C THR A 41 -8.79 0.28 -11.00
N ALA A 42 -7.94 -0.48 -11.69
CA ALA A 42 -6.50 -0.23 -11.68
C ALA A 42 -6.15 1.20 -12.16
N SER A 43 -6.87 1.74 -13.16
CA SER A 43 -6.65 3.11 -13.63
C SER A 43 -7.01 4.15 -12.56
N GLN A 44 -8.17 4.00 -11.91
CA GLN A 44 -8.59 4.90 -10.84
C GLN A 44 -7.62 4.89 -9.66
N ALA A 45 -7.09 3.71 -9.30
CA ALA A 45 -6.07 3.58 -8.26
C ALA A 45 -4.76 4.30 -8.66
N VAL A 46 -4.29 4.11 -9.90
CA VAL A 46 -3.10 4.81 -10.42
C VAL A 46 -3.31 6.33 -10.43
N ASP A 47 -4.47 6.82 -10.83
CA ASP A 47 -4.80 8.25 -10.88
C ASP A 47 -4.93 8.87 -9.48
N ALA A 48 -5.47 8.13 -8.52
CA ALA A 48 -5.48 8.54 -7.12
C ALA A 48 -4.06 8.61 -6.54
N MET A 49 -3.21 7.63 -6.86
CA MET A 49 -1.81 7.62 -6.44
C MET A 49 -1.00 8.78 -7.05
N ARG A 50 -1.23 9.14 -8.32
CA ARG A 50 -0.59 10.33 -8.93
C ARG A 50 -0.94 11.61 -8.18
N ARG A 51 -2.17 11.73 -7.67
CA ARG A 51 -2.63 12.91 -6.92
C ARG A 51 -2.07 12.96 -5.50
N TRP A 52 -1.89 11.82 -4.84
CA TRP A 52 -1.23 11.75 -3.54
C TRP A 52 0.29 11.97 -3.61
N HIS A 53 0.89 11.69 -4.76
CA HIS A 53 2.34 11.76 -4.96
C HIS A 53 2.73 12.96 -5.83
N VAL A 54 2.58 14.16 -5.28
CA VAL A 54 3.26 15.36 -5.80
C VAL A 54 4.65 15.41 -5.16
N ALA A 55 5.69 15.24 -5.97
CA ALA A 55 7.10 15.56 -5.69
C ALA A 55 8.08 14.46 -5.25
N ASP A 56 8.01 13.25 -5.81
CA ASP A 56 9.25 12.45 -5.99
C ASP A 56 9.60 12.38 -7.47
N LYS A 57 10.54 13.24 -7.87
CA LYS A 57 11.11 13.33 -9.22
C LYS A 57 12.02 12.13 -9.56
N ASP A 58 12.39 11.32 -8.57
CA ASP A 58 13.12 10.07 -8.77
C ASP A 58 12.17 8.88 -8.85
N ALA A 59 11.53 8.79 -10.01
CA ALA A 59 11.14 7.58 -10.71
C ALA A 59 11.10 6.24 -9.92
N PHE A 60 10.12 6.08 -9.03
CA PHE A 60 9.46 4.77 -8.98
C PHE A 60 8.86 4.52 -10.36
N ASP A 61 9.55 3.70 -11.16
CA ASP A 61 9.21 3.36 -12.56
C ASP A 61 7.70 3.16 -12.69
N VAL A 62 7.10 3.82 -13.69
CA VAL A 62 5.68 3.70 -14.02
C VAL A 62 5.27 2.22 -14.14
N MET A 63 6.13 1.38 -14.69
CA MET A 63 5.90 -0.06 -14.79
C MET A 63 5.81 -0.74 -13.42
N ARG A 64 6.66 -0.34 -12.47
CA ARG A 64 6.65 -0.86 -11.09
C ARG A 64 5.38 -0.40 -10.35
N ARG A 65 4.92 0.83 -10.59
CA ARG A 65 3.65 1.34 -10.04
C ARG A 65 2.46 0.54 -10.59
N VAL A 66 2.42 0.31 -11.90
CA VAL A 66 1.38 -0.51 -12.55
C VAL A 66 1.39 -1.94 -12.00
N ALA A 67 2.57 -2.55 -11.85
CA ALA A 67 2.71 -3.90 -11.29
C ALA A 67 2.26 -3.99 -9.83
N LEU A 68 2.52 -2.98 -9.00
CA LEU A 68 2.03 -2.93 -7.62
C LEU A 68 0.52 -2.71 -7.57
N SER A 69 -0.02 -1.80 -8.39
CA SER A 69 -1.46 -1.55 -8.49
C SER A 69 -2.25 -2.78 -8.95
N SER A 70 -1.71 -3.57 -9.90
CA SER A 70 -2.38 -4.80 -10.35
C SER A 70 -2.44 -5.88 -9.26
N ARG A 71 -1.47 -5.89 -8.34
CA ARG A 71 -1.42 -6.82 -7.19
C ARG A 71 -2.25 -6.34 -6.00
N ALA A 72 -2.51 -5.03 -5.90
CA ALA A 72 -3.17 -4.43 -4.74
C ALA A 72 -4.65 -4.84 -4.62
N LEU A 73 -5.42 -4.83 -5.72
CA LEU A 73 -6.84 -5.16 -5.67
C LEU A 73 -7.11 -6.60 -5.20
N PRO A 74 -6.48 -7.66 -5.77
CA PRO A 74 -6.67 -9.02 -5.26
C PRO A 74 -6.26 -9.18 -3.78
N LEU A 75 -5.26 -8.43 -3.32
CA LEU A 75 -4.84 -8.44 -1.93
C LEU A 75 -5.89 -7.78 -1.03
N ALA A 76 -6.44 -6.63 -1.44
CA ALA A 76 -7.50 -5.93 -0.74
C ALA A 76 -8.77 -6.77 -0.61
N MET A 77 -9.17 -7.47 -1.69
CA MET A 77 -10.31 -8.38 -1.70
C MET A 77 -10.13 -9.52 -0.68
N ARG A 78 -8.98 -10.19 -0.69
CA ARG A 78 -8.68 -11.25 0.30
C ARG A 78 -8.66 -10.73 1.73
N LEU A 79 -8.11 -9.53 1.93
CA LEU A 79 -8.05 -8.91 3.25
C LEU A 79 -9.44 -8.62 3.81
N VAL A 80 -10.37 -8.11 3.00
CA VAL A 80 -11.73 -7.79 3.45
C VAL A 80 -12.62 -9.03 3.67
N GLU A 81 -12.25 -10.16 3.07
CA GLU A 81 -12.83 -11.48 3.35
C GLU A 81 -12.35 -12.03 4.70
N CYS A 82 -11.06 -11.91 5.00
CA CYS A 82 -10.45 -12.46 6.21
C CYS A 82 -10.62 -11.57 7.45
N HIS A 83 -10.76 -10.26 7.27
CA HIS A 83 -10.74 -9.28 8.37
C HIS A 83 -11.95 -8.36 8.31
N ALA A 84 -12.97 -8.63 9.14
CA ALA A 84 -14.18 -7.82 9.20
C ALA A 84 -13.92 -6.36 9.58
N SER A 85 -12.86 -6.08 10.36
CA SER A 85 -12.45 -4.73 10.74
C SER A 85 -12.03 -3.84 9.55
N LEU A 86 -11.65 -4.44 8.41
CA LEU A 86 -11.31 -3.70 7.19
C LEU A 86 -12.56 -3.32 6.37
N ARG A 87 -13.77 -3.62 6.85
CA ARG A 87 -15.04 -3.13 6.27
C ARG A 87 -15.55 -1.86 6.94
N ASP A 88 -14.91 -1.46 8.04
CA ASP A 88 -15.24 -0.27 8.80
C ASP A 88 -14.52 0.96 8.20
N PRO A 89 -15.25 1.88 7.54
CA PRO A 89 -14.65 3.07 6.97
C PRO A 89 -14.06 3.97 8.06
N ALA A 90 -14.63 4.04 9.26
CA ALA A 90 -14.14 4.93 10.32
C ALA A 90 -12.76 4.49 10.84
N GLY A 91 -12.56 3.19 11.09
CA GLY A 91 -11.27 2.64 11.48
C GLY A 91 -10.19 2.76 10.40
N LEU A 92 -10.56 2.58 9.12
CA LEU A 92 -9.64 2.83 8.00
C LEU A 92 -9.31 4.32 7.87
N GLN A 93 -10.30 5.19 8.04
CA GLN A 93 -10.07 6.61 7.99
C GLN A 93 -9.13 7.06 9.13
N ALA A 94 -9.34 6.60 10.36
CA ALA A 94 -8.45 6.91 11.48
C ALA A 94 -7.00 6.49 11.22
N ALA A 95 -6.77 5.40 10.50
CA ALA A 95 -5.43 4.91 10.16
C ALA A 95 -4.76 5.66 8.98
N PHE A 96 -5.53 6.19 8.02
CA PHE A 96 -5.02 6.63 6.71
C PHE A 96 -5.44 8.04 6.24
N THR A 97 -6.27 8.80 6.97
CA THR A 97 -6.92 10.02 6.41
C THR A 97 -6.15 11.31 6.60
N ASP A 98 -5.20 11.39 7.54
CA ASP A 98 -4.36 12.59 7.61
C ASP A 98 -3.20 12.45 6.64
N GLN A 99 -3.27 13.19 5.52
CA GLN A 99 -2.34 13.15 4.38
C GLN A 99 -0.86 13.35 4.77
N LEU A 100 -0.59 13.70 6.03
CA LEU A 100 0.74 13.87 6.60
C LEU A 100 1.21 12.73 7.52
N GLN A 101 0.31 11.95 8.13
CA GLN A 101 0.71 10.91 9.10
C GLN A 101 -0.20 9.67 9.05
N ILE A 102 0.37 8.56 8.57
CA ILE A 102 -0.23 7.24 8.68
C ILE A 102 0.01 6.74 10.11
N ASP A 103 -1.05 6.40 10.85
CA ASP A 103 -0.90 5.81 12.18
C ASP A 103 -0.51 4.34 12.08
N LYS A 104 0.81 4.11 12.21
CA LYS A 104 1.42 2.78 12.14
C LYS A 104 1.07 1.86 13.32
N GLN A 105 0.46 2.39 14.38
CA GLN A 105 0.09 1.62 15.57
C GLN A 105 -1.30 0.99 15.47
N THR A 106 -2.12 1.42 14.50
CA THR A 106 -3.44 0.84 14.28
C THR A 106 -3.36 -0.61 13.81
N ASP A 107 -4.32 -1.42 14.26
CA ASP A 107 -4.42 -2.82 13.83
C ASP A 107 -4.68 -2.91 12.33
N GLN A 108 -5.47 -1.99 11.76
CA GLN A 108 -5.74 -1.89 10.33
C GLN A 108 -4.43 -1.70 9.55
N TYR A 109 -3.57 -0.77 9.97
CA TYR A 109 -2.28 -0.57 9.31
C TYR A 109 -1.40 -1.82 9.39
N ARG A 110 -1.27 -2.42 10.57
CA ARG A 110 -0.41 -3.60 10.78
C ARG A 110 -0.88 -4.81 9.95
N ILE A 111 -2.19 -5.03 9.87
CA ILE A 111 -2.79 -6.10 9.05
C ILE A 111 -2.46 -5.87 7.56
N ILE A 112 -2.73 -4.66 7.06
CA ILE A 112 -2.50 -4.33 5.65
C ILE A 112 -1.01 -4.42 5.32
N ARG A 113 -0.16 -3.80 6.13
CA ARG A 113 1.29 -3.79 5.93
C ARG A 113 1.88 -5.19 5.96
N GLY A 114 1.52 -6.02 6.95
CA GLY A 114 2.02 -7.39 7.05
C GLY A 114 1.63 -8.25 5.85
N ALA A 115 0.43 -8.04 5.30
CA ALA A 115 0.00 -8.71 4.08
C ALA A 115 0.80 -8.24 2.84
N CYS A 116 1.14 -6.96 2.76
CA CYS A 116 1.97 -6.39 1.70
C CYS A 116 3.42 -6.89 1.78
N GLU A 117 3.99 -6.95 2.99
CA GLU A 117 5.31 -7.53 3.25
C GLU A 117 5.35 -8.99 2.81
N ALA A 118 4.38 -9.81 3.23
CA ALA A 118 4.28 -11.21 2.84
C ALA A 118 4.10 -11.41 1.32
N ALA A 119 3.45 -10.46 0.64
CA ALA A 119 3.28 -10.50 -0.81
C ALA A 119 4.59 -10.20 -1.56
N LEU A 120 5.45 -9.31 -1.05
CA LEU A 120 6.69 -8.90 -1.72
C LEU A 120 7.90 -9.76 -1.36
N VAL A 121 7.95 -10.36 -0.17
CA VAL A 121 9.04 -11.25 0.27
C VAL A 121 8.97 -12.64 -0.38
N ARG A 122 7.82 -13.05 -0.92
CA ARG A 122 7.62 -14.36 -1.58
C ARG A 122 7.97 -14.37 -3.08
N VAL A 123 8.83 -13.46 -3.54
CA VAL A 123 9.29 -13.40 -4.94
C VAL A 123 10.72 -13.91 -5.04
#